data_AF-A0A5S5CKP7-F1
#
_entry.id   AF-A0A5S5CKP7-F1
#
_cell.length_a   1.000
_cell.length_b   1.000
_cell.length_c   1.000
_cell.angle_alpha   90.00
_cell.angle_beta   90.00
_cell.angle_gamma   90.00
#
_symmetry.space_group_name_H-M   'P 1'
#
loop_
_entity.id
_entity.type
_entity.pdbx_description
1 polymer ?
#
loop_
_entity_poly.entity_id
_entity_poly.type
_entity_poly.pdbx_seq_one_letter_code
_entity_poly.pdbx_strand_id
1 'polypeptide(L)'
;MSELRAVLPHPDAAACRDAVDRYARAAKDAGDPRPIGMLRAGAMGDLLLRPWQQRPSVTAHLTVVAPLTALTPAGFLAAGSPVPAAFAGSEPPATAPDAPAPVVEVDGEPITAAHLRELLAQLDAAGVRAPAGGSLELAVTDATGTLLALTTPGEAARLARRGCTAHPDTAARPDAAAHPDTPDAPGRACGCPVLGVPGPVDRYRPSAAQQRFLTARDRTCRHPGCTAPAARADLDHVIPHAHGGETSCDNLCCLCRRHHRLKTFAPGWTHTTSDDGVLTVITPTGVTRISRPPGYRVLTGPPAPPPEPDEDPPPF
;
A
#
# COMPACT_ATOMS: atom_id res chain seq x y z
N MET A 1 -38.71 15.46 -24.61
CA MET A 1 -37.82 14.94 -23.55
C MET A 1 -38.63 14.00 -22.70
N SER A 2 -38.09 12.84 -22.38
CA SER A 2 -38.72 11.85 -21.50
C SER A 2 -37.78 11.56 -20.35
N GLU A 3 -38.31 11.24 -19.18
CA GLU A 3 -37.54 11.04 -17.94
C GLU A 3 -37.65 9.59 -17.47
N LEU A 4 -36.51 9.01 -17.08
CA LEU A 4 -36.42 7.69 -16.44
C LEU A 4 -36.04 7.90 -14.97
N ARG A 5 -36.85 7.40 -14.05
CA ARG A 5 -36.60 7.43 -12.60
C ARG A 5 -36.63 6.03 -12.02
N ALA A 6 -35.74 5.77 -11.07
CA ALA A 6 -35.73 4.57 -10.25
C ALA A 6 -35.51 4.96 -8.79
N VAL A 7 -36.20 4.28 -7.87
CA VAL A 7 -35.96 4.39 -6.43
C VAL A 7 -35.09 3.21 -6.03
N LEU A 8 -33.93 3.51 -5.45
CA LEU A 8 -32.92 2.53 -5.07
C LEU A 8 -32.47 2.80 -3.63
N PRO A 9 -31.92 1.78 -2.92
CA PRO A 9 -31.15 2.02 -1.73
C PRO A 9 -30.06 3.07 -1.98
N HIS A 10 -29.80 3.92 -0.99
CA HIS A 10 -28.79 4.99 -1.11
C HIS A 10 -27.42 4.53 -1.66
N PRO A 11 -26.80 3.42 -1.20
CA PRO A 11 -25.51 3.00 -1.73
C PRO A 11 -25.58 2.63 -3.21
N ASP A 12 -26.67 2.01 -3.66
CA ASP A 12 -26.86 1.61 -5.06
C ASP A 12 -27.08 2.82 -5.95
N ALA A 13 -27.88 3.80 -5.49
CA ALA A 13 -28.09 5.06 -6.19
C ALA A 13 -26.77 5.83 -6.37
N ALA A 14 -25.91 5.86 -5.34
CA ALA A 14 -24.61 6.49 -5.40
C ALA A 14 -23.68 5.76 -6.39
N ALA A 15 -23.62 4.42 -6.33
CA ALA A 15 -22.81 3.62 -7.24
C ALA A 15 -23.24 3.78 -8.71
N CYS A 16 -24.54 3.79 -8.98
CA CYS A 16 -25.08 4.05 -10.32
C CYS A 16 -24.69 5.45 -10.83
N ARG A 17 -24.81 6.47 -9.96
CA ARG A 17 -24.43 7.85 -10.31
C ARG A 17 -22.93 7.96 -10.61
N ASP A 18 -22.09 7.36 -9.78
CA ASP A 18 -20.64 7.40 -9.95
C ASP A 18 -20.19 6.68 -11.22
N ALA A 19 -20.80 5.54 -11.56
CA ALA A 19 -20.53 4.83 -12.81
C ALA A 19 -20.85 5.72 -14.03
N VAL A 20 -22.03 6.36 -14.04
CA VAL A 20 -22.44 7.27 -15.11
C VAL A 20 -21.52 8.49 -15.21
N ASP A 21 -21.15 9.10 -14.08
CA ASP A 21 -20.26 10.27 -14.08
C ASP A 21 -18.86 9.92 -14.61
N ARG A 22 -18.35 8.74 -14.26
CA ARG A 22 -17.04 8.25 -14.71
C ARG A 22 -16.98 8.09 -16.23
N TYR A 23 -17.98 7.44 -16.84
CA TYR A 23 -18.02 7.28 -18.30
C TYR A 23 -18.23 8.60 -19.03
N ALA A 24 -19.06 9.50 -18.48
CA ALA A 24 -19.27 10.82 -19.05
C ALA A 24 -18.00 11.66 -19.04
N ARG A 25 -17.21 11.60 -17.96
CA ARG A 25 -15.90 12.27 -17.88
C ARG A 25 -14.88 11.64 -18.80
N ALA A 26 -14.80 10.31 -18.88
CA ALA A 26 -13.89 9.64 -19.81
C ALA A 26 -14.16 10.03 -21.28
N ALA A 27 -15.43 10.13 -21.68
CA ALA A 27 -15.81 10.65 -22.99
C ALA A 27 -15.37 12.12 -23.18
N LYS A 28 -15.48 12.93 -22.13
CA LYS A 28 -15.04 14.33 -22.16
C LYS A 28 -13.52 14.45 -22.31
N ASP A 29 -12.78 13.63 -21.58
CA ASP A 29 -11.32 13.58 -21.62
C ASP A 29 -10.83 13.05 -22.98
N ALA A 30 -11.61 12.18 -23.63
CA ALA A 30 -11.38 11.72 -25.01
C ALA A 30 -11.75 12.78 -26.09
N GLY A 31 -12.11 14.00 -25.69
CA GLY A 31 -12.35 15.12 -26.59
C GLY A 31 -13.79 15.26 -27.08
N ASP A 32 -14.76 14.58 -26.46
CA ASP A 32 -16.16 14.72 -26.88
C ASP A 32 -16.68 16.16 -26.64
N PRO A 33 -17.16 16.86 -27.69
CA PRO A 33 -17.55 18.25 -27.58
C PRO A 33 -18.87 18.45 -26.82
N ARG A 34 -19.68 17.39 -26.62
CA ARG A 34 -21.00 17.51 -26.01
C ARG A 34 -20.94 17.98 -24.54
N PRO A 35 -21.97 18.69 -24.05
CA PRO A 35 -22.07 19.06 -22.64
C PRO A 35 -22.09 17.83 -21.71
N ILE A 36 -21.48 17.95 -20.52
CA ILE A 36 -21.34 16.82 -19.58
C ILE A 36 -22.69 16.21 -19.16
N GLY A 37 -23.76 17.02 -19.09
CA GLY A 37 -25.12 16.53 -18.83
C GLY A 37 -25.63 15.58 -19.92
N MET A 38 -25.35 15.90 -21.19
CA MET A 38 -25.70 15.02 -22.32
C MET A 38 -24.86 13.75 -22.33
N LEU A 39 -23.58 13.83 -21.96
CA LEU A 39 -22.71 12.67 -21.85
C LEU A 39 -23.15 11.71 -20.74
N ARG A 40 -23.63 12.23 -19.60
CA ARG A 40 -24.22 11.40 -18.52
C ARG A 40 -25.48 10.69 -18.98
N ALA A 41 -26.38 11.41 -19.67
CA ALA A 41 -27.60 10.80 -20.21
C ALA A 41 -27.28 9.70 -21.24
N GLY A 42 -26.31 9.94 -22.13
CA GLY A 42 -25.82 8.93 -23.08
C GLY A 42 -25.21 7.72 -22.39
N ALA A 43 -24.32 7.94 -21.41
CA ALA A 43 -23.69 6.86 -20.64
C ALA A 43 -24.71 6.00 -19.87
N MET A 44 -25.74 6.62 -19.28
CA MET A 44 -26.84 5.90 -18.63
C MET A 44 -27.63 5.06 -19.66
N GLY A 45 -27.98 5.64 -20.81
CA GLY A 45 -28.66 4.93 -21.89
C GLY A 45 -27.86 3.73 -22.40
N ASP A 46 -26.56 3.91 -22.63
CA ASP A 46 -25.68 2.82 -23.07
C ASP A 46 -25.55 1.72 -22.01
N LEU A 47 -25.50 2.05 -20.72
CA LEU A 47 -25.50 1.09 -19.60
C LEU A 47 -26.77 0.23 -19.58
N LEU A 48 -27.93 0.83 -19.82
CA LEU A 48 -29.21 0.14 -19.76
C LEU A 48 -29.53 -0.66 -21.04
N LEU A 49 -29.20 -0.11 -22.22
CA LEU A 49 -29.59 -0.67 -23.50
C LEU A 49 -28.56 -1.66 -24.06
N ARG A 50 -27.31 -1.61 -23.60
CA ARG A 50 -26.21 -2.47 -24.08
C ARG A 50 -25.37 -3.05 -22.93
N PRO A 51 -26.00 -3.81 -22.01
CA PRO A 51 -25.31 -4.34 -20.83
C PRO A 51 -24.17 -5.32 -21.17
N TRP A 52 -24.20 -5.96 -22.35
CA TRP A 52 -23.25 -7.02 -22.74
C TRP A 52 -22.25 -6.62 -23.83
N GLN A 53 -22.25 -5.36 -24.29
CA GLN A 53 -21.25 -4.89 -25.26
C GLN A 53 -19.89 -4.80 -24.57
N GLN A 54 -18.83 -5.39 -25.14
CA GLN A 54 -17.46 -5.22 -24.63
C GLN A 54 -17.15 -3.73 -24.52
N ARG A 55 -16.96 -3.26 -23.29
CA ARG A 55 -16.57 -1.88 -22.97
C ARG A 55 -15.05 -1.82 -22.86
N PRO A 56 -14.44 -0.64 -23.06
CA PRO A 56 -13.02 -0.48 -22.74
C PRO A 56 -12.77 -1.02 -21.33
N SER A 57 -11.73 -1.84 -21.22
CA SER A 57 -11.29 -2.43 -19.96
C SER A 57 -11.25 -1.34 -18.89
N VAL A 58 -11.98 -1.54 -17.80
CA VAL A 58 -11.80 -0.69 -16.62
C VAL A 58 -10.44 -1.06 -16.03
N THR A 59 -9.50 -0.11 -16.02
CA THR A 59 -8.26 -0.27 -15.26
C THR A 59 -8.65 -0.40 -13.79
N ALA A 60 -8.62 -1.63 -13.29
CA ALA A 60 -8.75 -1.91 -11.87
C ALA A 60 -7.36 -2.04 -11.27
N HIS A 61 -7.12 -1.32 -10.18
CA HIS A 61 -5.93 -1.46 -9.36
C HIS A 61 -6.32 -2.32 -8.16
N LEU A 62 -5.83 -3.56 -8.12
CA LEU A 62 -6.05 -4.48 -7.01
C LEU A 62 -4.87 -4.38 -6.04
N THR A 63 -5.15 -4.24 -4.75
CA THR A 63 -4.14 -4.35 -3.68
C THR A 63 -4.47 -5.57 -2.84
N VAL A 64 -3.58 -6.55 -2.82
CA VAL A 64 -3.67 -7.70 -1.90
C VAL A 64 -2.90 -7.34 -0.64
N VAL A 65 -3.57 -7.45 0.50
CA VAL A 65 -2.96 -7.22 1.82
C VAL A 65 -2.52 -8.58 2.38
N ALA A 66 -1.22 -8.70 2.65
CA ALA A 66 -0.61 -9.89 3.23
C ALA A 66 0.00 -9.52 4.59
N PRO A 67 -0.62 -9.90 5.72
CA PRO A 67 0.00 -9.69 7.03
C PRO A 67 1.26 -10.58 7.14
N LEU A 68 2.33 -10.05 7.72
CA LEU A 68 3.62 -10.73 7.83
C LEU A 68 3.49 -12.06 8.58
N THR A 69 2.61 -12.11 9.58
CA THR A 69 2.29 -13.34 10.32
C THR A 69 1.71 -14.44 9.42
N ALA A 70 0.97 -14.11 8.35
CA ALA A 70 0.50 -15.11 7.38
C ALA A 70 1.62 -15.64 6.48
N LEU A 71 2.81 -15.02 6.53
CA LEU A 71 3.99 -15.41 5.76
C LEU A 71 5.02 -16.17 6.61
N THR A 72 4.77 -16.38 7.91
CA THR A 72 5.65 -17.15 8.80
C THR A 72 5.11 -18.56 9.08
N PRO A 73 5.99 -19.53 9.42
CA PRO A 73 5.57 -20.89 9.78
C PRO A 73 4.56 -20.96 10.93
N ALA A 74 4.66 -20.04 11.90
CA ALA A 74 3.77 -19.99 13.05
C ALA A 74 2.33 -19.58 12.68
N GLY A 75 2.16 -18.61 11.76
CA GLY A 75 0.83 -18.27 11.26
C GLY A 75 0.22 -19.36 10.38
N PHE A 76 1.05 -20.16 9.72
CA PHE A 76 0.62 -21.30 8.92
C PHE A 76 -0.03 -22.40 9.77
N LEU A 77 0.56 -22.70 10.94
CA LEU A 77 0.01 -23.65 11.92
C LEU A 77 -1.31 -23.15 12.53
N ALA A 78 -1.44 -21.83 12.74
CA ALA A 78 -2.67 -21.23 13.26
C ALA A 78 -3.82 -21.21 12.23
N ALA A 79 -3.50 -21.19 10.92
CA ALA A 79 -4.48 -21.20 9.83
C ALA A 79 -4.97 -22.60 9.42
N GLY A 80 -4.50 -23.66 10.07
CA GLY A 80 -4.96 -25.05 9.83
C GLY A 80 -4.45 -25.69 8.53
N SER A 81 -3.43 -25.11 7.90
CA SER A 81 -2.82 -25.64 6.68
C SER A 81 -1.61 -26.56 7.01
N PRO A 82 -1.35 -27.63 6.23
CA PRO A 82 -0.27 -28.58 6.53
C PRO A 82 1.12 -27.97 6.30
N VAL A 83 2.03 -28.11 7.27
CA VAL A 83 3.39 -27.55 7.26
C VAL A 83 4.11 -27.84 5.93
N PRO A 84 4.55 -26.81 5.17
CA PRO A 84 5.33 -27.01 3.96
C PRO A 84 6.70 -27.63 4.30
N ALA A 85 7.16 -28.57 3.47
CA ALA A 85 8.42 -29.30 3.67
C ALA A 85 9.69 -28.41 3.79
N ALA A 86 9.60 -27.14 3.41
CA ALA A 86 10.68 -26.16 3.48
C ALA A 86 11.11 -25.76 4.91
N PHE A 87 10.32 -26.11 5.94
CA PHE A 87 10.58 -25.75 7.35
C PHE A 87 10.88 -26.94 8.27
N ALA A 88 11.06 -28.14 7.72
CA ALA A 88 11.52 -29.28 8.50
C ALA A 88 13.03 -29.12 8.84
N GLY A 89 13.33 -28.55 10.01
CA GLY A 89 14.64 -28.71 10.66
C GLY A 89 15.57 -27.50 10.77
N SER A 90 15.09 -26.25 10.64
CA SER A 90 15.94 -25.07 10.85
C SER A 90 15.73 -24.43 12.22
N GLU A 91 16.65 -24.70 13.14
CA GLU A 91 16.88 -23.93 14.37
C GLU A 91 17.45 -22.53 14.00
N PRO A 92 17.08 -21.44 14.68
CA PRO A 92 17.54 -20.09 14.33
C PRO A 92 19.05 -19.93 14.56
N PRO A 93 19.82 -19.38 13.60
CA PRO A 93 21.25 -19.15 13.81
C PRO A 93 21.49 -17.95 14.74
N ALA A 94 22.47 -18.11 15.64
CA ALA A 94 22.99 -17.02 16.45
C ALA A 94 23.64 -15.94 15.57
N THR A 95 23.35 -14.68 15.89
CA THR A 95 23.83 -13.46 15.24
C THR A 95 25.35 -13.38 15.16
N ALA A 96 25.90 -13.11 13.97
CA ALA A 96 27.29 -12.71 13.77
C ALA A 96 27.36 -11.19 13.46
N PRO A 97 28.36 -10.45 13.98
CA PRO A 97 28.52 -9.02 13.73
C PRO A 97 29.35 -8.75 12.48
N ASP A 98 29.11 -7.57 11.90
CA ASP A 98 29.81 -6.85 10.82
C ASP A 98 29.34 -6.99 9.35
N ALA A 99 28.91 -5.83 8.83
CA ALA A 99 28.70 -5.35 7.44
C ALA A 99 27.25 -5.37 6.85
N PRO A 100 26.90 -4.45 5.92
CA PRO A 100 26.76 -2.99 6.08
C PRO A 100 25.33 -2.46 5.74
N ALA A 101 24.96 -1.30 6.32
CA ALA A 101 23.75 -0.47 6.13
C ALA A 101 22.38 -1.14 6.43
N PRO A 102 21.41 -0.43 7.07
CA PRO A 102 20.25 -1.08 7.67
C PRO A 102 19.35 -1.65 6.59
N VAL A 103 19.43 -2.96 6.40
CA VAL A 103 18.36 -3.70 5.75
C VAL A 103 17.29 -3.87 6.82
N VAL A 104 16.26 -3.04 6.73
CA VAL A 104 15.23 -2.83 7.76
C VAL A 104 14.64 -4.17 8.22
N GLU A 105 14.90 -4.54 9.47
CA GLU A 105 14.04 -5.44 10.22
C GLU A 105 12.72 -4.72 10.49
N VAL A 106 11.60 -5.37 10.19
CA VAL A 106 10.29 -4.79 10.46
C VAL A 106 9.65 -5.60 11.57
N ASP A 107 9.51 -5.00 12.75
CA ASP A 107 9.15 -5.67 14.01
C ASP A 107 10.07 -6.86 14.39
N GLY A 108 11.33 -6.84 13.94
CA GLY A 108 12.30 -7.92 14.17
C GLY A 108 12.18 -9.11 13.21
N GLU A 109 11.22 -9.11 12.29
CA GLU A 109 11.04 -10.19 11.31
C GLU A 109 11.37 -9.74 9.87
N PRO A 110 12.43 -10.29 9.24
CA PRO A 110 12.81 -9.92 7.89
C PRO A 110 11.81 -10.47 6.85
N ILE A 111 11.44 -9.65 5.85
CA ILE A 111 10.74 -10.17 4.66
C ILE A 111 11.78 -10.83 3.75
N THR A 112 11.89 -12.16 3.82
CA THR A 112 12.89 -12.95 3.11
C THR A 112 12.44 -13.36 1.70
N ALA A 113 13.39 -13.82 0.88
CA ALA A 113 13.09 -14.40 -0.43
C ALA A 113 12.18 -15.65 -0.32
N ALA A 114 12.27 -16.41 0.79
CA ALA A 114 11.39 -17.53 1.05
C ALA A 114 9.94 -17.08 1.29
N HIS A 115 9.72 -16.03 2.09
CA HIS A 115 8.39 -15.44 2.30
C HIS A 115 7.76 -14.97 0.98
N LEU A 116 8.55 -14.37 0.08
CA LEU A 116 8.06 -13.94 -1.23
C LEU A 116 7.68 -15.12 -2.14
N ARG A 117 8.46 -16.21 -2.14
CA ARG A 117 8.12 -17.43 -2.90
C ARG A 117 6.79 -18.02 -2.41
N GLU A 118 6.62 -18.10 -1.10
CA GLU A 118 5.40 -18.61 -0.48
C GLU A 118 4.19 -17.75 -0.85
N LEU A 119 4.28 -16.42 -0.68
CA LEU A 119 3.21 -15.50 -1.06
C LEU A 119 2.81 -15.66 -2.53
N LEU A 120 3.79 -15.77 -3.44
CA LEU A 120 3.52 -15.95 -4.87
C LEU A 120 2.84 -17.29 -5.15
N ALA A 121 3.27 -18.38 -4.49
CA ALA A 121 2.64 -19.69 -4.63
C ALA A 121 1.17 -19.68 -4.14
N GLN A 122 0.89 -18.98 -3.04
CA GLN A 122 -0.48 -18.82 -2.53
C GLN A 122 -1.37 -18.01 -3.48
N LEU A 123 -0.84 -16.91 -4.03
CA LEU A 123 -1.56 -16.12 -5.03
C LEU A 123 -1.86 -16.93 -6.31
N ASP A 124 -0.91 -17.75 -6.73
CA ASP A 124 -1.08 -18.66 -7.86
C ASP A 124 -2.14 -19.73 -7.58
N ALA A 125 -2.08 -20.38 -6.43
CA ALA A 125 -3.07 -21.37 -6.01
C ALA A 125 -4.48 -20.78 -5.88
N ALA A 126 -4.59 -19.53 -5.43
CA ALA A 126 -5.85 -18.79 -5.35
C ALA A 126 -6.31 -18.20 -6.69
N GLY A 127 -5.51 -18.32 -7.76
CA GLY A 127 -5.83 -17.77 -9.08
C GLY A 127 -5.84 -16.24 -9.13
N VAL A 128 -5.20 -15.56 -8.18
CA VAL A 128 -5.16 -14.10 -8.11
C VAL A 128 -4.27 -13.56 -9.21
N ARG A 129 -4.83 -12.72 -10.07
CA ARG A 129 -4.16 -12.11 -11.22
C ARG A 129 -4.49 -10.64 -11.32
N ALA A 130 -3.60 -9.88 -11.95
CA ALA A 130 -3.93 -8.51 -12.35
C ALA A 130 -5.13 -8.55 -13.32
N PRO A 131 -6.12 -7.66 -13.13
CA PRO A 131 -7.26 -7.59 -14.03
C PRO A 131 -6.81 -7.08 -15.41
N ALA A 132 -7.54 -7.44 -16.47
CA ALA A 132 -7.21 -7.01 -17.83
C ALA A 132 -7.15 -5.48 -17.91
N GLY A 133 -6.00 -4.94 -18.34
CA GLY A 133 -5.76 -3.50 -18.43
C GLY A 133 -5.61 -2.79 -17.07
N GLY A 134 -5.44 -3.55 -15.98
CA GLY A 134 -5.24 -3.06 -14.62
C GLY A 134 -3.90 -3.43 -14.00
N SER A 135 -3.76 -3.21 -12.69
CA SER A 135 -2.55 -3.56 -11.94
C SER A 135 -2.89 -4.39 -10.69
N LEU A 136 -1.88 -5.10 -10.20
CA LEU A 136 -1.91 -5.83 -8.94
C LEU A 136 -0.69 -5.42 -8.11
N GLU A 137 -0.95 -4.93 -6.91
CA GLU A 137 0.05 -4.61 -5.90
C GLU A 137 -0.12 -5.51 -4.69
N LEU A 138 0.99 -5.82 -4.03
CA LEU A 138 1.07 -6.61 -2.81
C LEU A 138 1.53 -5.68 -1.68
N ALA A 139 0.65 -5.47 -0.71
CA ALA A 139 0.90 -4.69 0.49
C ALA A 139 1.21 -5.65 1.65
N VAL A 140 2.45 -5.65 2.12
CA VAL A 140 2.85 -6.45 3.28
C VAL A 140 2.66 -5.61 4.54
N THR A 141 1.98 -6.15 5.55
CA THR A 141 1.64 -5.42 6.77
C THR A 141 2.10 -6.13 8.04
N ASP A 142 2.27 -5.40 9.14
CA ASP A 142 2.41 -6.03 10.46
C ASP A 142 1.05 -6.56 10.96
N ALA A 143 1.03 -7.09 12.19
CA ALA A 143 -0.19 -7.53 12.87
C ALA A 143 -1.15 -6.37 13.24
N THR A 144 -0.64 -5.14 13.31
CA THR A 144 -1.44 -3.95 13.63
C THR A 144 -2.10 -3.33 12.39
N GLY A 145 -1.68 -3.73 11.18
CA GLY A 145 -2.10 -3.21 9.89
C GLY A 145 -1.19 -2.10 9.35
N THR A 146 -0.03 -1.83 9.94
CA THR A 146 0.98 -0.90 9.41
C THR A 146 1.55 -1.44 8.11
N LEU A 147 1.71 -0.58 7.10
CA LEU A 147 2.30 -0.97 5.82
C LEU A 147 3.83 -1.08 5.93
N LEU A 148 4.37 -2.28 5.74
CA LEU A 148 5.80 -2.58 5.83
C LEU A 148 6.51 -2.54 4.48
N ALA A 149 5.80 -2.98 3.43
CA ALA A 149 6.30 -2.95 2.07
C ALA A 149 5.16 -2.90 1.05
N LEU A 150 5.46 -2.34 -0.12
CA LEU A 150 4.57 -2.37 -1.27
C LEU A 150 5.35 -2.79 -2.50
N THR A 151 4.87 -3.82 -3.19
CA THR A 151 5.54 -4.36 -4.38
C THR A 151 4.53 -4.85 -5.42
N THR A 152 5.00 -5.23 -6.59
CA THR A 152 4.21 -5.94 -7.60
C THR A 152 4.58 -7.42 -7.62
N PRO A 153 3.70 -8.34 -8.09
CA PRO A 153 4.05 -9.74 -8.22
C PRO A 153 5.32 -9.99 -9.05
N GLY A 154 5.54 -9.21 -10.11
CA GLY A 154 6.75 -9.30 -10.94
C GLY A 154 8.02 -8.84 -10.22
N GLU A 155 7.94 -7.78 -9.40
CA GLU A 155 9.04 -7.33 -8.55
C GLU A 155 9.33 -8.35 -7.44
N ALA A 156 8.30 -8.84 -6.75
CA ALA A 156 8.42 -9.90 -5.74
C ALA A 156 9.08 -11.16 -6.31
N ALA A 157 8.68 -11.59 -7.51
CA ALA A 157 9.26 -12.77 -8.16
C ALA A 157 10.74 -12.55 -8.55
N ARG A 158 11.12 -11.32 -8.93
CA ARG A 158 12.54 -10.99 -9.18
C ARG A 158 13.35 -11.02 -7.88
N LEU A 159 12.83 -10.45 -6.80
CA LEU A 159 13.50 -10.46 -5.49
C LEU A 159 13.64 -11.89 -4.94
N ALA A 160 12.57 -12.68 -5.05
CA ALA A 160 12.54 -14.10 -4.68
C ALA A 160 13.59 -14.94 -5.42
N ARG A 161 13.79 -14.69 -6.73
CA ARG A 161 14.81 -15.39 -7.54
C ARG A 161 16.23 -14.90 -7.29
N ARG A 162 16.40 -13.60 -7.06
CA ARG A 162 17.73 -13.00 -6.87
C ARG A 162 18.31 -13.34 -5.49
N GLY A 163 17.47 -13.41 -4.48
CA GLY A 163 17.91 -13.48 -3.09
C GLY A 163 18.47 -12.14 -2.60
N CYS A 164 19.12 -12.19 -1.44
CA CYS A 164 19.75 -11.02 -0.83
C CYS A 164 21.02 -10.62 -1.59
N THR A 165 21.42 -9.34 -1.52
CA THR A 165 22.63 -8.82 -2.18
C THR A 165 23.91 -9.49 -1.67
N ALA A 166 23.94 -9.81 -0.37
CA ALA A 166 25.06 -10.46 0.30
C ALA A 166 25.14 -11.96 0.01
N HIS A 167 23.98 -12.62 -0.13
CA HIS A 167 23.88 -14.05 -0.45
C HIS A 167 22.94 -14.23 -1.65
N PRO A 168 23.42 -13.97 -2.88
CA PRO A 168 22.62 -14.19 -4.07
C PRO A 168 22.30 -15.69 -4.18
N ASP A 169 21.05 -16.01 -4.56
CA ASP A 169 20.63 -17.42 -4.69
C ASP A 169 21.31 -18.06 -5.91
N THR A 170 22.43 -18.75 -5.67
CA THR A 170 23.24 -19.40 -6.70
C THR A 170 22.56 -20.65 -7.27
N ALA A 171 21.50 -21.18 -6.64
CA ALA A 171 20.75 -22.33 -7.14
C ALA A 171 19.98 -22.02 -8.45
N ALA A 172 19.85 -20.74 -8.82
CA ALA A 172 19.25 -20.30 -10.09
C ALA A 172 20.25 -20.18 -11.25
N ARG A 173 21.56 -20.45 -11.04
CA ARG A 173 22.59 -20.47 -12.09
C ARG A 173 23.08 -21.90 -12.34
N PRO A 174 22.87 -22.49 -13.54
CA PRO A 174 23.22 -23.88 -13.83
C PRO A 174 24.74 -24.15 -13.98
N ASP A 175 25.60 -23.14 -13.83
CA ASP A 175 27.02 -23.16 -14.20
C ASP A 175 28.01 -22.81 -13.06
N ALA A 176 27.55 -22.57 -11.82
CA ALA A 176 28.44 -22.27 -10.70
C ALA A 176 28.91 -23.57 -10.02
N ALA A 177 30.18 -23.92 -10.20
CA ALA A 177 30.83 -25.06 -9.55
C ALA A 177 30.75 -24.97 -8.01
N ALA A 178 30.29 -26.04 -7.37
CA ALA A 178 30.21 -26.16 -5.92
C ALA A 178 31.61 -26.18 -5.28
N HIS A 179 31.88 -25.28 -4.33
CA HIS A 179 33.07 -25.35 -3.48
C HIS A 179 32.71 -26.12 -2.17
N PRO A 180 33.42 -27.21 -1.80
CA PRO A 180 32.95 -28.12 -0.75
C PRO A 180 33.04 -27.63 0.70
N ASP A 181 33.67 -26.47 0.98
CA ASP A 181 34.03 -26.03 2.33
C ASP A 181 33.44 -24.66 2.73
N THR A 182 32.28 -24.30 2.18
CA THR A 182 31.53 -23.08 2.59
C THR A 182 30.25 -23.49 3.33
N PRO A 183 29.90 -22.87 4.47
CA PRO A 183 28.66 -23.19 5.21
C PRO A 183 27.37 -22.89 4.42
N ASP A 184 27.51 -22.17 3.30
CA ASP A 184 26.46 -21.85 2.34
C ASP A 184 26.34 -22.95 1.28
N ALA A 185 25.68 -24.04 1.64
CA ALA A 185 25.21 -25.00 0.65
C ALA A 185 24.23 -24.30 -0.33
N PRO A 186 24.34 -24.55 -1.64
CA PRO A 186 23.36 -24.05 -2.62
C PRO A 186 21.98 -24.61 -2.27
N GLY A 187 21.01 -23.71 -2.01
CA GLY A 187 19.64 -24.06 -1.66
C GLY A 187 19.20 -23.69 -0.23
N ARG A 188 20.08 -23.17 0.64
CA ARG A 188 19.64 -22.58 1.92
C ARG A 188 19.26 -21.12 1.71
N ALA A 189 17.96 -20.81 1.83
CA ALA A 189 17.49 -19.43 1.73
C ALA A 189 18.12 -18.58 2.84
N CYS A 190 18.84 -17.50 2.46
CA CYS A 190 19.33 -16.54 3.45
C CYS A 190 18.13 -15.95 4.22
N GLY A 191 18.26 -15.84 5.54
CA GLY A 191 17.28 -15.14 6.39
C GLY A 191 17.31 -13.61 6.23
N CYS A 192 18.07 -13.09 5.26
CA CYS A 192 18.24 -11.66 5.06
C CYS A 192 16.96 -11.02 4.48
N PRO A 193 16.66 -9.76 4.84
CA PRO A 193 15.54 -9.06 4.26
C PRO A 193 15.82 -8.73 2.78
N VAL A 194 14.82 -8.92 1.93
CA VAL A 194 14.89 -8.60 0.49
C VAL A 194 13.83 -7.59 0.06
N LEU A 195 12.89 -7.27 0.94
CA LEU A 195 11.80 -6.32 0.69
C LEU A 195 11.51 -5.51 1.97
N GLY A 196 11.19 -4.23 1.81
CA GLY A 196 10.86 -3.32 2.91
C GLY A 196 10.41 -1.95 2.38
N VAL A 197 10.40 -0.97 3.27
CA VAL A 197 10.13 0.44 2.92
C VAL A 197 11.17 0.92 1.90
N PRO A 198 10.76 1.62 0.81
CA PRO A 198 11.71 2.16 -0.14
C PRO A 198 12.72 3.10 0.53
N GLY A 199 14.00 2.79 0.39
CA GLY A 199 15.09 3.57 0.98
C GLY A 199 15.17 5.01 0.46
N PRO A 200 15.98 5.84 1.12
CA PRO A 200 16.16 7.23 0.75
C PRO A 200 16.84 7.41 -0.62
N VAL A 201 16.69 8.60 -1.19
CA VAL A 201 17.36 8.99 -2.44
C VAL A 201 18.04 10.33 -2.31
N ASP A 202 19.24 10.45 -2.88
CA ASP A 202 20.02 11.70 -2.89
C ASP A 202 19.56 12.65 -4.00
N ARG A 203 18.30 13.07 -3.94
CA ARG A 203 17.70 14.09 -4.81
C ARG A 203 16.37 14.57 -4.25
N TYR A 204 15.94 15.75 -4.67
CA TYR A 204 14.65 16.32 -4.27
C TYR A 204 13.43 15.47 -4.68
N ARG A 205 13.43 14.92 -5.91
CA ARG A 205 12.27 14.21 -6.46
C ARG A 205 12.19 12.76 -5.95
N PRO A 206 11.11 12.35 -5.27
CA PRO A 206 10.94 10.97 -4.80
C PRO A 206 10.99 9.94 -5.94
N SER A 207 11.50 8.75 -5.66
CA SER A 207 11.50 7.62 -6.60
C SER A 207 10.07 7.11 -6.88
N ALA A 208 9.89 6.38 -7.99
CA ALA A 208 8.61 5.75 -8.29
C ALA A 208 8.17 4.76 -7.17
N ALA A 209 9.12 4.06 -6.54
CA ALA A 209 8.84 3.16 -5.42
C ALA A 209 8.35 3.94 -4.18
N GLN A 210 9.03 5.04 -3.83
CA GLN A 210 8.59 5.94 -2.76
C GLN A 210 7.20 6.52 -3.05
N GLN A 211 6.94 6.95 -4.28
CA GLN A 211 5.63 7.49 -4.67
C GLN A 211 4.50 6.48 -4.50
N ARG A 212 4.69 5.23 -4.98
CA ARG A 212 3.70 4.16 -4.80
C ARG A 212 3.48 3.86 -3.31
N PHE A 213 4.56 3.64 -2.57
CA PHE A 213 4.50 3.33 -1.14
C PHE A 213 3.78 4.41 -0.34
N LEU A 214 4.14 5.69 -0.53
CA LEU A 214 3.55 6.81 0.22
C LEU A 214 2.09 7.05 -0.15
N THR A 215 1.73 6.88 -1.43
CA THR A 215 0.33 6.98 -1.87
C THR A 215 -0.53 5.89 -1.23
N ALA A 216 0.00 4.66 -1.18
CA ALA A 216 -0.66 3.53 -0.54
C ALA A 216 -0.73 3.67 0.98
N ARG A 217 0.36 4.13 1.62
CA ARG A 217 0.42 4.36 3.07
C ARG A 217 -0.58 5.41 3.51
N ASP A 218 -0.58 6.55 2.83
CA ASP A 218 -1.28 7.74 3.29
C ASP A 218 -2.76 7.75 2.86
N ARG A 219 -3.08 7.27 1.65
CA ARG A 219 -4.40 7.21 0.98
C ARG A 219 -5.13 8.55 0.77
N THR A 220 -5.03 9.46 1.71
CA THR A 220 -5.53 10.83 1.67
C THR A 220 -4.47 11.81 2.13
N CYS A 221 -4.76 13.10 1.96
CA CYS A 221 -3.98 14.16 2.57
C CYS A 221 -3.85 13.94 4.08
N ARG A 222 -2.61 14.05 4.58
CA ARG A 222 -2.26 13.74 5.96
C ARG A 222 -2.57 14.87 6.94
N HIS A 223 -2.85 16.08 6.46
CA HIS A 223 -3.34 17.16 7.31
C HIS A 223 -4.61 16.69 8.07
N PRO A 224 -4.67 16.84 9.40
CA PRO A 224 -5.75 16.27 10.21
C PRO A 224 -7.15 16.64 9.70
N GLY A 225 -7.99 15.61 9.48
CA GLY A 225 -9.36 15.76 9.01
C GLY A 225 -9.53 16.00 7.50
N CYS A 226 -8.45 16.05 6.72
CA CYS A 226 -8.56 16.19 5.27
C CYS A 226 -8.77 14.83 4.58
N THR A 227 -9.76 14.76 3.70
CA THR A 227 -10.09 13.55 2.93
C THR A 227 -9.68 13.63 1.45
N ALA A 228 -8.93 14.67 1.06
CA ALA A 228 -8.46 14.83 -0.31
C ALA A 228 -7.61 13.62 -0.73
N PRO A 229 -7.83 13.01 -1.90
CA PRO A 229 -7.16 11.76 -2.27
C PRO A 229 -5.65 11.97 -2.47
N ALA A 230 -4.84 11.01 -2.00
CA ALA A 230 -3.38 11.04 -2.14
C ALA A 230 -2.91 11.09 -3.60
N ALA A 231 -3.69 10.51 -4.52
CA ALA A 231 -3.41 10.57 -5.97
C ALA A 231 -3.40 12.01 -6.55
N ARG A 232 -3.91 13.00 -5.82
CA ARG A 232 -3.88 14.43 -6.20
C ARG A 232 -3.09 15.28 -5.19
N ALA A 233 -2.39 14.63 -4.27
CA ALA A 233 -1.56 15.28 -3.26
C ALA A 233 -0.12 15.39 -3.77
N ASP A 234 0.59 16.37 -3.25
CA ASP A 234 2.04 16.42 -3.37
C ASP A 234 2.64 15.53 -2.28
N LEU A 235 3.78 14.89 -2.58
CA LEU A 235 4.63 14.29 -1.56
C LEU A 235 5.52 15.40 -1.02
N ASP A 236 5.18 15.86 0.17
CA ASP A 236 5.83 17.01 0.79
C ASP A 236 6.79 16.58 1.90
N HIS A 237 7.98 17.17 1.91
CA HIS A 237 9.00 16.92 2.91
C HIS A 237 8.62 17.58 4.22
N VAL A 238 8.47 16.82 5.30
CA VAL A 238 8.12 17.31 6.64
C VAL A 238 9.21 18.26 7.13
N ILE A 239 10.45 17.79 7.18
CA ILE A 239 11.66 18.61 7.24
C ILE A 239 11.99 19.02 5.80
N PRO A 240 11.93 20.32 5.45
CA PRO A 240 12.12 20.73 4.06
C PRO A 240 13.49 20.30 3.52
N HIS A 241 13.53 19.83 2.28
CA HIS A 241 14.77 19.41 1.63
C HIS A 241 15.83 20.53 1.58
N ALA A 242 15.41 21.79 1.42
CA ALA A 242 16.32 22.94 1.46
C ALA A 242 16.99 23.16 2.84
N HIS A 243 16.44 22.55 3.90
CA HIS A 243 16.97 22.58 5.26
C HIS A 243 17.61 21.24 5.66
N GLY A 244 18.06 20.43 4.69
CA GLY A 244 18.73 19.16 4.94
C GLY A 244 17.80 17.97 5.18
N GLY A 245 16.48 18.12 4.95
CA GLY A 245 15.56 17.00 5.00
C GLY A 245 15.78 15.99 3.87
N GLU A 246 16.05 14.74 4.22
CA GLU A 246 16.26 13.68 3.24
C GLU A 246 14.97 13.34 2.49
N THR A 247 15.10 12.94 1.22
CA THR A 247 13.98 12.35 0.47
C THR A 247 13.83 10.88 0.83
N SER A 248 13.16 10.62 1.95
CA SER A 248 12.86 9.30 2.51
C SER A 248 11.36 9.12 2.77
N CYS A 249 10.89 7.89 2.92
CA CYS A 249 9.48 7.63 3.26
C CYS A 249 9.10 8.19 4.64
N ASP A 250 10.05 8.36 5.56
CA ASP A 250 9.81 8.83 6.93
C ASP A 250 9.69 10.36 6.98
N ASN A 251 10.38 11.05 6.07
CA ASN A 251 10.33 12.50 5.93
C ASN A 251 9.30 12.99 4.90
N LEU A 252 8.65 12.11 4.14
CA LEU A 252 7.64 12.49 3.14
C LEU A 252 6.23 12.15 3.60
N CYS A 253 5.27 13.03 3.29
CA CYS A 253 3.85 12.76 3.51
C CYS A 253 2.98 13.38 2.40
N CYS A 254 1.80 12.78 2.14
CA CYS A 254 0.85 13.30 1.17
C CYS A 254 0.15 14.56 1.71
N LEU A 255 0.36 15.72 1.08
CA LEU A 255 -0.39 16.93 1.35
C LEU A 255 -1.07 17.45 0.08
N CYS A 256 -2.38 17.71 0.14
CA CYS A 256 -3.06 18.37 -0.97
C CYS A 256 -2.51 19.78 -1.17
N ARG A 257 -2.67 20.35 -2.38
CA ARG A 257 -2.14 21.69 -2.72
C ARG A 257 -2.49 22.78 -1.70
N ARG A 258 -3.67 22.71 -1.09
CA ARG A 258 -4.10 23.64 -0.02
C ARG A 258 -3.23 23.51 1.23
N HIS A 259 -3.07 22.29 1.74
CA HIS A 259 -2.35 22.06 3.00
C HIS A 259 -0.84 22.11 2.84
N HIS A 260 -0.31 21.74 1.67
CA HIS A 260 1.09 21.97 1.34
C HIS A 260 1.40 23.48 1.41
N ARG A 261 0.61 24.34 0.74
CA ARG A 261 0.78 25.80 0.83
C ARG A 261 0.65 26.35 2.25
N LEU A 262 -0.28 25.81 3.04
CA LEU A 262 -0.44 26.18 4.45
C LEU A 262 0.84 25.85 5.23
N LYS A 263 1.39 24.65 5.10
CA LYS A 263 2.64 24.26 5.74
C LYS A 263 3.82 25.13 5.31
N THR A 264 3.91 25.47 4.01
CA THR A 264 5.06 26.20 3.47
C THR A 264 5.03 27.70 3.79
N PHE A 265 3.85 28.33 3.73
CA PHE A 265 3.75 29.79 3.70
C PHE A 265 3.01 30.40 4.89
N ALA A 266 2.20 29.64 5.63
CA ALA A 266 1.47 30.19 6.77
C ALA A 266 2.37 30.18 8.02
N PRO A 267 2.57 31.34 8.69
CA PRO A 267 3.38 31.40 9.90
C PRO A 267 2.71 30.66 11.07
N GLY A 268 3.53 30.16 11.99
CA GLY A 268 3.08 29.53 13.24
C GLY A 268 2.55 28.09 13.10
N TRP A 269 2.55 27.51 11.90
CA TRP A 269 2.22 26.10 11.70
C TRP A 269 3.48 25.24 11.77
N THR A 270 3.46 24.22 12.63
CA THR A 270 4.55 23.25 12.76
C THR A 270 4.07 21.86 12.38
N HIS A 271 4.88 21.13 11.62
CA HIS A 271 4.61 19.75 11.23
C HIS A 271 5.82 18.89 11.59
N THR A 272 5.58 17.78 12.28
CA THR A 272 6.61 16.79 12.61
C THR A 272 6.07 15.39 12.33
N THR A 273 6.95 14.47 11.94
CA THR A 273 6.63 13.05 11.80
C THR A 273 7.48 12.23 12.74
N SER A 274 6.91 11.17 13.25
CA SER A 274 7.62 10.09 13.93
C SER A 274 7.93 8.95 12.97
N ASP A 275 8.80 8.05 13.39
CA ASP A 275 9.28 6.90 12.60
C ASP A 275 8.14 5.94 12.20
N ASP A 276 7.06 5.88 12.98
CA ASP A 276 5.83 5.13 12.67
C ASP A 276 4.88 5.86 11.70
N GLY A 277 5.30 7.00 11.15
CA GLY A 277 4.56 7.78 10.16
C GLY A 277 3.41 8.63 10.72
N VAL A 278 3.31 8.77 12.05
CA VAL A 278 2.34 9.68 12.67
C VAL A 278 2.75 11.13 12.40
N LEU A 279 1.86 11.87 11.72
CA LEU A 279 2.04 13.29 11.49
C LEU A 279 1.42 14.07 12.64
N THR A 280 2.24 14.86 13.33
CA THR A 280 1.81 15.84 14.34
C THR A 280 1.81 17.23 13.72
N VAL A 281 0.69 17.92 13.84
CA VAL A 281 0.49 19.29 13.36
C VAL A 281 0.15 20.18 14.54
N ILE A 282 0.96 21.20 14.76
CA ILE A 282 0.73 22.22 15.78
C ILE A 282 0.23 23.47 15.07
N THR A 283 -0.95 23.93 15.45
CA THR A 283 -1.57 25.16 14.93
C THR A 283 -0.87 26.41 15.49
N PRO A 284 -1.05 27.61 14.89
CA PRO A 284 -0.49 28.86 15.41
C PRO A 284 -0.93 29.21 16.85
N THR A 285 -2.06 28.68 17.30
CA THR A 285 -2.56 28.87 18.67
C THR A 285 -2.05 27.79 19.64
N GLY A 286 -1.13 26.93 19.22
CA GLY A 286 -0.54 25.86 20.04
C GLY A 286 -1.37 24.59 20.16
N VAL A 287 -2.52 24.48 19.47
CA VAL A 287 -3.33 23.25 19.47
C VAL A 287 -2.62 22.17 18.67
N THR A 288 -2.40 21.01 19.29
CA THR A 288 -1.81 19.83 18.67
C THR A 288 -2.89 18.93 18.07
N ARG A 289 -2.69 18.51 16.82
CA ARG A 289 -3.52 17.54 16.11
C ARG A 289 -2.64 16.47 15.50
N ILE A 290 -3.12 15.24 15.53
CA ILE A 290 -2.38 14.09 15.00
C ILE A 290 -3.15 13.45 13.86
N SER A 291 -2.40 12.86 12.95
CA SER A 291 -2.93 12.07 11.85
C SER A 291 -2.12 10.79 11.79
N ARG A 292 -2.77 9.63 11.69
CA ARG A 292 -2.11 8.31 11.57
C ARG A 292 -2.31 7.77 10.17
N PRO A 293 -1.30 7.15 9.54
CA PRO A 293 -1.53 6.45 8.30
C PRO A 293 -2.66 5.46 8.55
N PRO A 294 -3.68 5.44 7.69
CA PRO A 294 -4.76 4.51 7.91
C PRO A 294 -4.19 3.08 7.79
N GLY A 295 -4.45 2.24 8.80
CA GLY A 295 -4.00 0.85 8.79
C GLY A 295 -4.73 0.01 7.75
N TYR A 296 -4.07 -1.03 7.24
CA TYR A 296 -4.59 -2.01 6.27
C TYR A 296 -5.39 -3.13 6.92
N ARG A 297 -5.90 -2.94 8.15
CA ARG A 297 -6.67 -3.96 8.86
C ARG A 297 -7.81 -4.46 7.98
N VAL A 298 -7.75 -5.75 7.66
CA VAL A 298 -8.87 -6.46 7.08
C VAL A 298 -9.92 -6.57 8.17
N LEU A 299 -11.06 -5.89 8.01
CA LEU A 299 -12.18 -6.07 8.91
C LEU A 299 -12.70 -7.51 8.75
N THR A 300 -12.32 -8.40 9.66
CA THR A 300 -12.80 -9.80 9.71
C THR A 300 -14.20 -9.87 10.35
N GLY A 301 -15.10 -8.97 9.94
CA GLY A 301 -16.45 -8.82 10.47
C GLY A 301 -16.95 -7.37 10.36
N PRO A 302 -18.28 -7.14 10.38
CA PRO A 302 -18.82 -5.78 10.47
C PRO A 302 -18.30 -5.07 11.73
N PRO A 303 -18.05 -3.75 11.69
CA PRO A 303 -17.62 -3.00 12.86
C PRO A 303 -18.62 -3.22 14.00
N ALA A 304 -18.12 -3.39 15.22
CA ALA A 304 -18.97 -3.43 16.40
C ALA A 304 -19.84 -2.16 16.42
N PRO A 305 -21.13 -2.25 16.77
CA PRO A 305 -21.96 -1.06 16.93
C PRO A 305 -21.28 -0.12 17.94
N PRO A 306 -21.42 1.21 17.75
CA PRO A 306 -20.91 2.16 18.72
C PRO A 306 -21.43 1.79 20.12
N PRO A 307 -20.62 1.95 21.18
CA PRO A 307 -21.12 1.78 22.54
C PRO A 307 -22.36 2.65 22.70
N GLU A 308 -23.41 2.09 23.30
CA GLU A 308 -24.58 2.88 23.62
C GLU A 308 -24.13 4.07 24.49
N PRO A 309 -24.65 5.28 24.22
CA PRO A 309 -24.30 6.44 25.03
C PRO A 309 -24.59 6.10 26.49
N ASP A 310 -23.62 6.41 27.35
CA ASP A 310 -23.78 6.29 28.80
C ASP A 310 -25.04 7.06 29.19
N GLU A 311 -26.07 6.35 29.69
CA GLU A 311 -27.33 6.97 30.10
C GLU A 311 -27.17 7.85 31.34
N ASP A 312 -26.02 7.75 32.01
CA ASP A 312 -25.67 8.60 33.12
C ASP A 312 -25.29 10.00 32.64
N PRO A 313 -26.09 11.05 32.97
CA PRO A 313 -25.70 12.42 32.66
C PRO A 313 -24.36 12.73 33.36
N PRO A 314 -23.48 13.50 32.72
CA PRO A 314 -22.21 13.87 33.32
C PRO A 314 -22.44 14.54 34.68
N PRO A 315 -21.63 14.23 35.71
CA PRO A 315 -21.76 14.86 37.02
C PRO A 315 -21.61 16.38 36.87
N PHE A 316 -22.63 17.10 37.34
CA PHE A 316 -22.67 18.57 37.38
C PHE A 316 -21.66 19.15 38.38
#